data_AF-A0A2G5NC44-F1
#
_entry.id   AF-A0A2G5NC44-F1
#
_cell.length_a   1.000
_cell.length_b   1.000
_cell.length_c   1.000
_cell.angle_alpha   90.00
_cell.angle_beta   90.00
_cell.angle_gamma   90.00
#
_symmetry.space_group_name_H-M   'P 1'
#
loop_
_entity.id
_entity.type
_entity.pdbx_description
1 polymer ?
#
loop_
_entity_poly.entity_id
_entity_poly.type
_entity_poly.pdbx_seq_one_letter_code
_entity_poly.pdbx_strand_id
1 'polypeptide(L)'
;GEDPIPLLTGKKAAMIYTTGTPKEQFINEDIELNFLDLVDKTIFQFCRLENKGNLHFGDVIQCSDLERRMMLQEVETFAKNSF
;
A
#
# COMPACT_ATOMS: atom_id res chain seq x y z
N GLY A 1 19.54 13.17 16.54
CA GLY A 1 18.61 12.42 15.68
C GLY A 1 18.97 12.76 14.26
N GLU A 2 19.01 11.77 13.37
CA GLU A 2 19.21 12.05 11.95
C GLU A 2 17.86 12.48 11.37
N ASP A 3 17.67 13.79 11.23
CA ASP A 3 16.53 14.31 10.48
C ASP A 3 16.71 13.99 8.99
N PRO A 4 15.65 13.61 8.26
CA PRO A 4 15.77 13.24 6.86
C PRO A 4 16.12 14.46 6.01
N ILE A 5 17.04 14.28 5.08
CA ILE A 5 17.33 15.30 4.06
C ILE A 5 16.06 15.49 3.22
N PRO A 6 15.48 16.71 3.13
CA PRO A 6 14.11 16.93 2.64
C PRO A 6 13.93 16.83 1.11
N LEU A 7 14.70 15.98 0.43
CA LEU A 7 14.67 15.79 -1.04
C LEU A 7 13.36 15.20 -1.56
N LEU A 8 12.58 14.57 -0.68
CA LEU A 8 11.31 13.92 -1.01
C LEU A 8 10.08 14.76 -0.63
N THR A 9 10.28 15.95 -0.03
CA THR A 9 9.18 16.81 0.42
C THR A 9 8.17 17.07 -0.70
N GLY A 10 6.91 16.76 -0.44
CA GLY A 10 5.80 16.98 -1.37
C GLY A 10 5.74 15.99 -2.54
N LYS A 11 6.67 15.03 -2.63
CA LYS A 11 6.53 13.95 -3.62
C LYS A 11 5.42 12.99 -3.18
N LYS A 12 4.66 12.53 -4.16
CA LYS A 12 3.57 11.56 -3.96
C LYS A 12 4.15 10.15 -3.73
N ALA A 13 3.55 9.38 -2.84
CA ALA A 13 3.85 7.96 -2.62
C ALA A 13 2.55 7.16 -2.43
N ALA A 14 2.55 5.90 -2.84
CA ALA A 14 1.45 4.98 -2.63
C ALA A 14 2.02 3.58 -2.35
N MET A 15 1.24 2.72 -1.70
CA MET A 15 1.67 1.37 -1.36
C MET A 15 0.79 0.32 -2.05
N ILE A 16 1.42 -0.62 -2.75
CA ILE A 16 0.76 -1.80 -3.30
C ILE A 16 1.42 -3.01 -2.64
N TYR A 17 0.64 -3.88 -2.00
CA TYR A 17 1.19 -4.99 -1.24
C TYR A 17 0.30 -6.23 -1.30
N THR A 18 0.92 -7.38 -1.06
CA THR A 18 0.28 -8.69 -1.11
C THR A 18 0.50 -9.44 0.18
N THR A 19 -0.49 -10.21 0.63
CA THR A 19 -0.36 -11.13 1.77
C THR A 19 -0.74 -12.55 1.36
N GLY A 20 -0.23 -13.53 2.11
CA GLY A 20 -0.72 -14.91 2.04
C GLY A 20 -2.06 -15.08 2.77
N THR A 21 -2.30 -14.27 3.80
CA THR A 21 -3.60 -14.24 4.50
C THR A 21 -4.69 -13.72 3.56
N PRO A 22 -5.90 -14.33 3.55
CA PRO A 22 -7.06 -13.79 2.86
C PRO A 22 -7.36 -12.36 3.26
N LYS A 23 -7.83 -11.57 2.30
CA LYS A 23 -8.04 -10.13 2.48
C LYS A 23 -9.03 -9.88 3.62
N GLU A 24 -10.11 -10.63 3.67
CA GLU A 24 -11.17 -10.50 4.66
C GLU A 24 -10.67 -10.78 6.08
N GLN A 25 -9.71 -11.70 6.24
CA GLN A 25 -9.10 -12.01 7.54
C GLN A 25 -8.09 -10.95 7.97
N PHE A 26 -7.40 -10.32 7.01
CA PHE A 26 -6.47 -9.21 7.28
C PHE A 26 -7.21 -7.89 7.61
N ILE A 27 -8.35 -7.65 6.95
CA ILE A 27 -9.16 -6.43 7.12
C ILE A 27 -10.01 -6.46 8.41
N ASN A 28 -10.39 -7.65 8.89
CA ASN A 28 -11.28 -7.79 10.06
C ASN A 28 -10.63 -7.38 11.40
N GLU A 29 -9.34 -7.11 11.40
CA GLU A 29 -8.60 -6.83 12.62
C GLU A 29 -7.90 -5.48 12.44
N ASP A 30 -7.82 -4.69 13.50
CA ASP A 30 -7.10 -3.40 13.58
C ASP A 30 -5.67 -3.44 12.99
N ILE A 31 -5.16 -4.62 12.67
CA ILE A 31 -3.94 -4.92 11.92
C ILE A 31 -3.78 -4.08 10.66
N GLU A 32 -4.75 -4.05 9.73
CA GLU A 32 -4.55 -3.30 8.48
C GLU A 32 -4.40 -1.80 8.77
N LEU A 33 -5.29 -1.25 9.59
CA LEU A 33 -5.25 0.17 9.97
C LEU A 33 -3.94 0.52 10.70
N ASN A 34 -3.52 -0.30 11.67
CA ASN A 34 -2.29 -0.10 12.41
C ASN A 34 -1.05 -0.23 11.51
N PHE A 35 -1.06 -1.17 10.56
CA PHE A 35 0.02 -1.34 9.61
C PHE A 35 0.14 -0.13 8.67
N LEU A 36 -0.98 0.34 8.12
CA LEU A 36 -1.02 1.52 7.25
C LEU A 36 -0.61 2.78 8.01
N ASP A 37 -1.05 2.95 9.26
CA ASP A 37 -0.65 4.07 10.13
C ASP A 37 0.85 4.04 10.45
N LEU A 38 1.39 2.85 10.73
CA LEU A 38 2.82 2.67 10.96
C LEU A 38 3.64 3.06 9.72
N VAL A 39 3.27 2.56 8.54
CA VAL A 39 3.94 2.89 7.27
C VAL A 39 3.85 4.40 7.00
N ASP A 40 2.67 4.98 7.18
CA ASP A 40 2.47 6.41 6.94
C ASP A 40 3.37 7.26 7.85
N LYS A 41 3.37 6.99 9.15
CA LYS A 41 4.17 7.76 10.13
C LYS A 41 5.67 7.56 9.95
N THR A 42 6.11 6.30 9.86
CA THR A 42 7.55 5.97 9.94
C THR A 42 8.27 6.10 8.61
N ILE A 43 7.55 6.05 7.49
CA ILE A 43 8.13 6.12 6.15
C ILE A 43 7.69 7.38 5.44
N PHE A 44 6.38 7.57 5.22
CA PHE A 44 5.89 8.66 4.37
C PHE A 44 6.03 10.02 5.03
N GLN A 45 5.43 10.22 6.21
CA GLN A 45 5.46 11.48 6.94
C GLN A 45 6.88 11.85 7.38
N PHE A 46 7.66 10.86 7.87
CA PHE A 46 9.06 11.06 8.19
C PHE A 46 9.82 11.67 7.00
N CYS A 47 9.67 11.10 5.80
CA CYS A 47 10.27 11.59 4.56
C CYS A 47 9.52 12.76 3.90
N ARG A 48 8.45 13.28 4.53
CA ARG A 48 7.58 14.35 4.01
C ARG A 48 6.94 14.04 2.64
N LEU A 49 6.65 12.77 2.39
CA LEU A 49 5.90 12.29 1.24
C LEU A 49 4.40 12.50 1.43
N GLU A 50 3.70 12.77 0.34
CA GLU A 50 2.23 12.79 0.31
C GLU A 50 1.70 11.38 0.05
N ASN A 51 1.00 10.79 1.03
CA ASN A 51 0.35 9.50 0.86
C ASN A 51 -0.85 9.62 -0.10
N LYS A 52 -0.84 8.83 -1.19
CA LYS A 52 -1.88 8.75 -2.22
C LYS A 52 -2.70 7.46 -2.15
N GLY A 53 -2.65 6.79 -1.01
CA GLY A 53 -3.44 5.61 -0.70
C GLY A 53 -2.66 4.31 -0.82
N ASN A 54 -3.41 3.22 -0.70
CA ASN A 54 -2.86 1.88 -0.70
C ASN A 54 -3.80 0.91 -1.44
N LEU A 55 -3.22 -0.19 -1.91
CA LEU A 55 -3.91 -1.27 -2.59
C LEU A 55 -3.40 -2.61 -2.07
N HIS A 56 -4.30 -3.38 -1.47
CA HIS A 56 -4.01 -4.68 -0.86
C HIS A 56 -4.68 -5.83 -1.60
N PHE A 57 -3.89 -6.87 -1.87
CA PHE A 57 -4.35 -8.18 -2.32
C PHE A 57 -4.00 -9.27 -1.31
N GLY A 58 -5.02 -9.93 -0.77
CA GLY A 58 -4.85 -11.12 0.06
C GLY A 58 -4.84 -12.41 -0.76
N ASP A 59 -4.37 -13.49 -0.13
CA ASP A 59 -4.34 -14.86 -0.68
C ASP A 59 -3.81 -14.98 -2.12
N VAL A 60 -2.80 -14.18 -2.47
CA VAL A 60 -2.26 -14.12 -3.85
C VAL A 60 -1.55 -15.42 -4.25
N ILE A 61 -1.20 -16.26 -3.28
CA ILE A 61 -0.54 -17.55 -3.49
C ILE A 61 -1.52 -18.56 -4.08
N GLN A 62 -2.81 -18.51 -3.68
CA GLN A 62 -3.82 -19.46 -4.15
C GLN A 62 -4.66 -18.94 -5.32
N CYS A 63 -4.41 -17.71 -5.79
CA CYS A 63 -5.19 -17.13 -6.86
C CYS A 63 -4.92 -17.80 -8.23
N SER A 64 -5.99 -17.92 -9.02
CA SER A 64 -5.95 -18.33 -10.41
C SER A 64 -5.30 -17.28 -11.31
N ASP A 65 -4.92 -17.68 -12.53
CA ASP A 65 -4.39 -16.74 -13.52
C ASP A 65 -5.41 -15.66 -13.93
N LEU A 66 -6.71 -15.96 -13.86
CA LEU A 66 -7.75 -14.97 -14.14
C LEU A 66 -7.78 -13.91 -13.04
N GLU A 67 -7.83 -14.32 -11.78
CA GLU A 67 -7.80 -13.41 -10.62
C GLU A 67 -6.52 -12.59 -10.62
N ARG A 68 -5.36 -13.21 -10.91
CA ARG A 68 -4.09 -12.51 -11.04
C ARG A 68 -4.12 -11.41 -12.12
N ARG A 69 -4.74 -11.67 -13.28
CA ARG A 69 -4.91 -10.66 -14.33
C ARG A 69 -5.82 -9.52 -13.87
N MET A 70 -6.89 -9.81 -13.13
CA MET A 70 -7.77 -8.79 -12.57
C MET A 70 -7.03 -7.91 -11.55
N MET A 71 -6.24 -8.51 -10.65
CA MET A 71 -5.39 -7.76 -9.71
C MET A 71 -4.44 -6.80 -10.43
N LEU A 72 -3.83 -7.22 -11.56
CA LEU A 72 -2.97 -6.36 -12.35
C LEU A 72 -3.73 -5.19 -13.01
N GLN A 73 -4.98 -5.41 -13.45
CA GLN A 73 -5.85 -4.33 -13.95
C GLN A 73 -6.23 -3.33 -12.85
N GLU A 74 -6.47 -3.83 -11.64
CA GLU A 74 -6.70 -2.98 -10.46
C GLU A 74 -5.46 -2.15 -10.12
N VAL A 75 -4.26 -2.74 -10.17
CA VAL A 75 -2.99 -2.00 -10.01
C VAL A 75 -2.84 -0.90 -11.05
N GLU A 76 -3.11 -1.18 -12.33
CA GLU A 76 -3.04 -0.18 -13.38
C GLU A 76 -4.02 0.97 -13.13
N THR A 77 -5.25 0.64 -12.76
CA THR A 77 -6.30 1.63 -12.46
C THR A 77 -5.92 2.48 -11.26
N PHE A 78 -5.44 1.85 -10.19
CA PHE A 78 -4.97 2.55 -8.99
C PHE A 78 -3.81 3.50 -9.30
N ALA A 79 -2.78 3.02 -10.02
CA ALA A 79 -1.63 3.85 -10.38
C ALA A 79 -2.02 5.07 -11.22
N LYS A 80 -3.00 4.93 -12.14
CA LYS A 80 -3.52 6.05 -12.94
C LYS A 80 -4.34 7.06 -12.13
N ASN A 81 -5.00 6.63 -11.07
CA ASN A 81 -5.85 7.50 -10.25
C ASN A 81 -5.09 8.17 -9.10
N SER A 82 -4.02 7.55 -8.61
CA SER A 82 -3.23 8.06 -7.48
C SER A 82 -2.21 9.14 -7.86
N PHE A 83 -1.83 9.26 -9.14
CA PHE A 83 -0.74 10.14 -9.60
C PHE A 83 -1.14 11.08 -10.71
#